data_AF-A0AAV1IIS7-F1
#
_entry.id   AF-A0AAV1IIS7-F1
#
_cell.length_a   1.000
_cell.length_b   1.000
_cell.length_c   1.000
_cell.angle_alpha   90.00
_cell.angle_beta   90.00
_cell.angle_gamma   90.00
#
_symmetry.space_group_name_H-M   'P 1'
#
loop_
_entity.id
_entity.type
_entity.pdbx_description
1 polymer ?
#
loop_
_entity_poly.entity_id
_entity_poly.type
_entity_poly.pdbx_seq_one_letter_code
_entity_poly.pdbx_strand_id
1 'polypeptide(L)'
;MDCEMRERRWTLGFASICLLLGQQASASYHHRRVHSDEDNVIVEHGALKSTDGRVYFTVQPYGEGITNAQLSVLKGLEAAKRHNYTFVVPPVIQWWAESDPSYLLILPFSHFYSRQHFRNFADEYEVDIAWEMPANRHAACLLQTQLSDKSPQAVNKATHKSWAREFGVICLGGASTFFTIDGADEPQFWPPDELRTALTPSEVYRKEVERMLEEVERQFGTRDFVGVHARVEADWEQQCQGAQNRSDPSTLLFGNKHQCWMDEGSIAEVLERKLRVKPGSLLFVQTTVPTKKMPRLCSKFRCFTRDSVWKDRSDEIPHKQTSMVLSYLTALLAEHATALYGNIHSSFYGELAKKFVAAGKPTHHLNPDCPQAGECS
;
A
#
# COMPACT_ATOMS: atom_id res chain seq x y z
N MET A 1 -2.77 -29.01 55.95
CA MET A 1 -2.59 -29.11 57.41
C MET A 1 -1.10 -29.21 57.65
N ASP A 2 -0.59 -28.16 58.31
CA ASP A 2 0.63 -27.99 59.14
C ASP A 2 1.99 -28.30 58.49
N CYS A 3 2.88 -27.32 58.20
CA CYS A 3 3.49 -26.22 58.98
C CYS A 3 4.62 -26.70 59.92
N GLU A 4 5.86 -26.29 59.61
CA GLU A 4 6.96 -25.94 60.54
C GLU A 4 8.17 -25.50 59.68
N MET A 5 8.36 -24.21 59.39
CA MET A 5 9.08 -23.20 60.18
C MET A 5 10.37 -23.71 60.87
N ARG A 6 11.52 -23.30 60.33
CA ARG A 6 12.76 -23.18 61.10
C ARG A 6 13.38 -21.80 60.89
N GLU A 7 13.17 -20.97 61.91
CA GLU A 7 13.86 -19.72 62.14
C GLU A 7 15.35 -19.97 62.46
N ARG A 8 16.24 -19.11 61.96
CA ARG A 8 17.36 -18.59 62.76
C ARG A 8 17.57 -17.11 62.45
N ARG A 9 17.15 -16.30 63.43
CA ARG A 9 17.52 -14.89 63.60
C ARG A 9 18.93 -14.80 64.20
N TRP A 10 19.73 -13.88 63.67
CA TRP A 10 20.67 -13.09 64.46
C TRP A 10 20.49 -11.62 64.08
N THR A 11 19.85 -10.89 64.98
CA THR A 11 19.96 -9.46 65.28
C THR A 11 21.43 -9.06 65.53
N LEU A 12 21.92 -7.83 65.44
CA LEU A 12 21.41 -6.47 65.24
C LEU A 12 22.68 -5.62 65.00
N GLY A 13 22.61 -4.61 64.14
CA GLY A 13 23.68 -3.64 63.93
C GLY A 13 23.14 -2.41 63.21
N PHE A 14 22.44 -1.56 63.97
CA PHE A 14 21.94 -0.26 63.53
C PHE A 14 23.10 0.69 63.19
N ALA A 15 23.06 1.28 62.01
CA ALA A 15 23.44 2.68 61.80
C ALA A 15 22.73 3.20 60.55
N SER A 16 21.63 3.93 60.77
CA SER A 16 20.99 4.79 59.78
C SER A 16 21.96 5.89 59.35
N ILE A 17 22.08 6.16 58.04
CA ILE A 17 22.23 7.49 57.44
C ILE A 17 21.72 7.41 55.97
N CYS A 18 20.59 8.08 55.75
CA CYS A 18 20.10 8.77 54.55
C CYS A 18 20.31 8.18 53.13
N LEU A 19 19.21 7.65 52.57
CA LEU A 19 18.58 8.03 51.28
C LEU A 19 19.38 8.94 50.34
N LEU A 20 19.78 8.41 49.18
CA LEU A 20 19.35 8.80 47.81
C LEU A 20 20.38 8.37 46.76
N LEU A 21 19.83 8.06 45.56
CA LEU A 21 20.49 7.83 44.27
C LEU A 21 20.88 6.38 43.96
N GLY A 22 19.96 5.73 43.24
CA GLY A 22 20.12 4.42 42.65
C GLY A 22 21.25 4.37 41.62
N GLN A 23 21.99 3.28 41.70
CA GLN A 23 22.74 2.73 40.58
C GLN A 23 21.75 2.18 39.55
N GLN A 24 22.03 2.38 38.27
CA GLN A 24 22.46 1.26 37.43
C GLN A 24 22.99 1.76 36.09
N ALA A 25 24.28 1.50 35.89
CA ALA A 25 24.93 1.58 34.60
C ALA A 25 24.38 0.50 33.66
N SER A 26 24.13 0.87 32.40
CA SER A 26 24.30 -0.05 31.29
C SER A 26 24.71 0.71 30.02
N ALA A 27 25.89 0.30 29.53
CA ALA A 27 26.39 0.34 28.16
C ALA A 27 25.97 1.50 27.25
N SER A 28 26.85 2.49 27.19
CA SER A 28 27.02 3.41 26.08
C SER A 28 27.30 2.67 24.76
N TYR A 29 26.31 2.57 23.88
CA TYR A 29 26.54 2.40 22.45
C TYR A 29 26.51 3.78 21.77
N HIS A 30 27.56 4.04 20.98
CA HIS A 30 27.82 5.31 20.32
C HIS A 30 26.67 5.77 19.40
N HIS A 31 25.81 6.66 19.90
CA HIS A 31 25.10 7.58 19.01
C HIS A 31 26.14 8.52 18.40
N ARG A 32 26.45 8.29 17.12
CA ARG A 32 27.15 9.26 16.28
C ARG A 32 26.41 10.59 16.37
N ARG A 33 27.04 11.58 16.99
CA ARG A 33 26.73 13.00 16.77
C ARG A 33 26.83 13.25 15.28
N VAL A 34 25.69 13.42 14.62
CA VAL A 34 25.59 14.17 13.36
C VAL A 34 25.04 15.54 13.77
N HIS A 35 25.88 16.32 14.44
CA HIS A 35 25.77 17.77 14.42
C HIS A 35 26.81 18.22 13.42
N SER A 36 26.36 18.57 12.21
CA SER A 36 27.09 19.46 11.34
C SER A 36 26.10 20.52 10.88
N ASP A 37 26.39 21.72 11.35
CA ASP A 37 25.96 23.03 10.89
C ASP A 37 24.47 23.40 11.05
N GLU A 38 24.28 24.37 11.94
CA GLU A 38 23.05 25.02 12.31
C GLU A 38 22.47 25.82 11.13
N ASP A 39 21.49 25.25 10.43
CA ASP A 39 20.48 26.06 9.77
C ASP A 39 19.49 26.54 10.84
N ASN A 40 19.77 27.73 11.37
CA ASN A 40 18.92 28.42 12.33
C ASN A 40 17.46 28.47 11.85
N VAL A 41 16.54 28.02 12.71
CA VAL A 41 15.10 28.23 12.51
C VAL A 41 14.81 29.71 12.72
N ILE A 42 14.61 30.46 11.65
CA ILE A 42 14.12 31.84 11.75
C ILE A 42 12.62 31.78 12.06
N VAL A 43 12.27 31.93 13.34
CA VAL A 43 10.89 32.17 13.78
C VAL A 43 10.60 33.67 13.64
N GLU A 44 10.36 34.13 12.42
CA GLU A 44 9.79 35.46 12.22
C GLU A 44 8.27 35.35 12.34
N HIS A 45 7.70 36.02 13.35
CA HIS A 45 6.25 36.13 13.58
C HIS A 45 5.48 34.84 13.92
N GLY A 46 6.13 33.84 14.53
CA GLY A 46 5.45 32.62 14.99
C GLY A 46 5.07 31.63 13.87
N ALA A 47 5.52 31.87 12.64
CA ALA A 47 5.43 30.93 11.54
C ALA A 47 6.78 30.20 11.36
N LEU A 48 6.75 28.87 11.29
CA LEU A 48 7.89 28.08 10.86
C LEU A 48 7.97 28.17 9.33
N LYS A 49 8.52 29.24 8.77
CA LYS A 49 8.76 29.29 7.32
C LYS A 49 9.91 28.37 6.91
N SER A 50 9.86 27.85 5.69
CA SER A 50 10.98 27.10 5.12
C SER A 50 12.20 27.98 4.91
N THR A 51 13.36 27.52 5.37
CA THR A 51 14.64 28.23 5.20
C THR A 51 15.06 28.32 3.73
N ASP A 52 14.60 27.37 2.92
CA ASP A 52 14.78 27.33 1.45
C ASP A 52 13.61 27.98 0.67
N GLY A 53 12.59 28.51 1.35
CA GLY A 53 11.39 29.08 0.74
C GLY A 53 10.44 28.08 0.07
N ARG A 54 10.72 26.77 0.12
CA ARG A 54 9.91 25.71 -0.49
C ARG A 54 8.79 25.25 0.45
N VAL A 55 7.76 24.65 -0.13
CA VAL A 55 6.73 23.92 0.61
C VAL A 55 6.89 22.44 0.31
N TYR A 56 7.01 21.63 1.36
CA TYR A 56 7.15 20.19 1.25
C TYR A 56 5.77 19.52 1.35
N PHE A 57 5.51 18.55 0.48
CA PHE A 57 4.26 17.81 0.48
C PHE A 57 4.51 16.31 0.54
N THR A 58 3.85 15.61 1.44
CA THR A 58 3.87 14.15 1.49
C THR A 58 2.51 13.58 1.84
N VAL A 59 2.34 12.32 1.49
CA VAL A 59 1.12 11.57 1.75
C VAL A 59 1.49 10.25 2.40
N GLN A 60 0.77 9.91 3.46
CA GLN A 60 0.82 8.57 4.01
C GLN A 60 -0.10 7.68 3.17
N PRO A 61 0.38 6.51 2.72
CA PRO A 61 -0.46 5.58 2.00
C PRO A 61 -1.64 5.12 2.86
N TYR A 62 -2.87 5.21 2.31
CA TYR A 62 -4.09 4.79 3.01
C TYR A 62 -4.30 3.28 2.93
N GLY A 63 -4.73 2.69 4.03
CA GLY A 63 -5.24 1.32 4.03
C GLY A 63 -4.18 0.24 3.79
N GLU A 64 -4.67 -0.99 3.70
CA GLU A 64 -3.83 -2.17 3.53
C GLU A 64 -3.60 -2.47 2.05
N GLY A 65 -2.33 -2.67 1.65
CA GLY A 65 -1.98 -3.18 0.33
C GLY A 65 -1.21 -2.22 -0.59
N ILE A 66 -0.47 -2.82 -1.53
CA ILE A 66 0.46 -2.10 -2.39
C ILE A 66 -0.23 -1.12 -3.35
N THR A 67 -1.43 -1.44 -3.84
CA THR A 67 -2.17 -0.60 -4.78
C THR A 67 -2.55 0.74 -4.16
N ASN A 68 -3.01 0.74 -2.90
CA ASN A 68 -3.35 2.01 -2.26
C ASN A 68 -2.09 2.87 -2.05
N ALA A 69 -0.94 2.24 -1.77
CA ALA A 69 0.32 2.95 -1.68
C ALA A 69 0.77 3.54 -3.04
N GLN A 70 0.62 2.79 -4.13
CA GLN A 70 0.87 3.29 -5.49
C GLN A 70 -0.01 4.51 -5.79
N LEU A 71 -1.32 4.38 -5.61
CA LEU A 71 -2.27 5.46 -5.86
C LEU A 71 -1.96 6.69 -5.02
N SER A 72 -1.56 6.50 -3.76
CA SER A 72 -1.15 7.58 -2.88
C SER A 72 0.07 8.32 -3.44
N VAL A 73 1.13 7.61 -3.82
CA VAL A 73 2.33 8.22 -4.42
C VAL A 73 1.99 8.99 -5.70
N LEU A 74 1.20 8.41 -6.60
CA LEU A 74 0.85 9.04 -7.87
C LEU A 74 -0.01 10.30 -7.67
N LYS A 75 -1.00 10.26 -6.79
CA LYS A 75 -1.80 11.46 -6.47
C LYS A 75 -0.97 12.50 -5.73
N GLY A 76 -0.04 12.06 -4.88
CA GLY A 76 0.91 12.91 -4.20
C GLY A 76 1.74 13.74 -5.18
N LEU A 77 2.27 13.07 -6.21
CA LEU A 77 3.03 13.69 -7.29
C LEU A 77 2.18 14.69 -8.09
N GLU A 78 0.95 14.31 -8.44
CA GLU A 78 0.01 15.18 -9.18
C GLU A 78 -0.33 16.47 -8.41
N ALA A 79 -0.60 16.36 -7.11
CA ALA A 79 -0.89 17.53 -6.29
C ALA A 79 0.35 18.40 -6.08
N ALA A 80 1.53 17.79 -5.91
CA ALA A 80 2.77 18.56 -5.84
C ALA A 80 3.00 19.39 -7.10
N LYS A 81 2.75 18.83 -8.30
CA LYS A 81 2.79 19.56 -9.56
C LYS A 81 1.86 20.76 -9.56
N ARG A 82 0.57 20.52 -9.28
CA ARG A 82 -0.47 21.56 -9.37
C ARG A 82 -0.24 22.74 -8.42
N HIS A 83 0.35 22.48 -7.26
CA HIS A 83 0.61 23.52 -6.25
C HIS A 83 2.06 24.01 -6.21
N ASN A 84 2.93 23.52 -7.12
CA ASN A 84 4.35 23.82 -7.15
C ASN A 84 5.05 23.56 -5.80
N TYR A 85 4.79 22.38 -5.22
CA TYR A 85 5.40 21.90 -3.98
C TYR A 85 6.52 20.90 -4.28
N THR A 86 7.47 20.76 -3.36
CA THR A 86 8.43 19.66 -3.39
C THR A 86 7.78 18.39 -2.82
N PHE A 87 7.61 17.36 -3.65
CA PHE A 87 7.02 16.10 -3.22
C PHE A 87 8.05 15.25 -2.45
N VAL A 88 7.80 15.00 -1.18
CA VAL A 88 8.58 14.05 -0.38
C VAL A 88 8.02 12.65 -0.62
N VAL A 89 8.81 11.81 -1.30
CA VAL A 89 8.43 10.44 -1.67
C VAL A 89 8.26 9.60 -0.39
N PRO A 90 7.04 9.14 -0.08
CA PRO A 90 6.80 8.42 1.16
C PRO A 90 7.39 6.99 1.10
N PRO A 91 7.79 6.42 2.24
CA PRO A 91 8.02 4.99 2.31
C PRO A 91 6.69 4.23 2.15
N VAL A 92 6.79 2.95 1.82
CA VAL A 92 5.63 2.08 1.75
C VAL A 92 5.43 1.43 3.13
N ILE A 93 4.26 1.64 3.72
CA ILE A 93 3.95 1.27 5.11
C ILE A 93 2.93 0.15 5.14
N GLN A 94 3.20 -0.90 5.93
CA GLN A 94 2.28 -2.00 6.17
C GLN A 94 2.18 -2.31 7.67
N TRP A 95 0.97 -2.58 8.14
CA TRP A 95 0.78 -3.29 9.41
C TRP A 95 1.08 -4.79 9.20
N TRP A 96 2.05 -5.31 9.93
CA TRP A 96 2.44 -6.72 9.88
C TRP A 96 1.92 -7.42 11.13
N ALA A 97 0.93 -8.30 10.92
CA ALA A 97 0.18 -8.96 11.98
C ALA A 97 0.60 -10.43 12.22
N GLU A 98 1.81 -10.84 11.81
CA GLU A 98 2.26 -12.23 12.02
C GLU A 98 2.43 -12.59 13.52
N SER A 99 2.46 -11.59 14.41
CA SER A 99 2.45 -11.76 15.86
C SER A 99 1.69 -10.62 16.54
N ASP A 100 1.11 -10.87 17.71
CA ASP A 100 0.65 -9.85 18.66
C ASP A 100 1.81 -9.51 19.62
N PRO A 101 2.26 -8.24 19.72
CA PRO A 101 1.72 -7.05 19.05
C PRO A 101 2.09 -6.97 17.57
N SER A 102 1.13 -6.53 16.75
CA SER A 102 1.37 -6.21 15.35
C SER A 102 2.45 -5.13 15.24
N TYR A 103 3.44 -5.36 14.38
CA TYR A 103 4.51 -4.40 14.15
C TYR A 103 4.22 -3.57 12.90
N LEU A 104 4.60 -2.30 12.94
CA LEU A 104 4.60 -1.45 11.76
C LEU A 104 5.84 -1.77 10.94
N LEU A 105 5.66 -2.31 9.73
CA LEU A 105 6.74 -2.50 8.78
C LEU A 105 6.78 -1.30 7.82
N ILE A 106 7.93 -0.62 7.80
CA ILE A 106 8.18 0.52 6.90
C ILE A 106 9.28 0.08 5.93
N LEU A 107 8.93 -0.03 4.65
CA LEU A 107 9.86 -0.38 3.59
C LEU A 107 10.14 0.86 2.74
N PRO A 108 11.40 1.12 2.36
CA PRO A 108 11.71 2.28 1.54
C PRO A 108 11.07 2.14 0.15
N PHE A 109 10.72 3.27 -0.48
CA PHE A 109 10.20 3.29 -1.86
C PHE A 109 11.07 2.48 -2.84
N SER A 110 12.39 2.59 -2.69
CA SER A 110 13.38 1.92 -3.53
C SER A 110 13.41 0.39 -3.38
N HIS A 111 12.77 -0.15 -2.34
CA HIS A 111 12.59 -1.59 -2.22
C HIS A 111 11.73 -2.11 -3.37
N PHE A 112 10.60 -1.43 -3.64
CA PHE A 112 9.63 -1.82 -4.65
C PHE A 112 9.90 -1.21 -6.03
N TYR A 113 10.37 0.04 -6.09
CA TYR A 113 10.45 0.80 -7.34
C TYR A 113 11.87 1.31 -7.64
N SER A 114 12.15 1.58 -8.92
CA SER A 114 13.41 2.19 -9.35
C SER A 114 13.45 3.68 -8.97
N ARG A 115 14.33 4.01 -8.01
CA ARG A 115 14.58 5.38 -7.55
C ARG A 115 15.02 6.32 -8.68
N GLN A 116 15.88 5.83 -9.56
CA GLN A 116 16.41 6.62 -10.67
C GLN A 116 15.33 6.90 -11.72
N HIS A 117 14.52 5.89 -12.05
CA HIS A 117 13.41 6.05 -12.99
C HIS A 117 12.40 7.07 -12.47
N PHE A 118 12.01 6.95 -11.20
CA PHE A 118 11.05 7.88 -10.58
C PHE A 118 11.58 9.32 -10.57
N ARG A 119 12.88 9.52 -10.31
CA ARG A 119 13.50 10.85 -10.38
C ARG A 119 13.45 11.43 -11.79
N ASN A 120 13.90 10.68 -12.79
CA ASN A 120 13.89 11.14 -14.18
C ASN A 120 12.46 11.50 -14.63
N PHE A 121 11.49 10.64 -14.29
CA PHE A 121 10.08 10.93 -14.56
C PHE A 121 9.63 12.22 -13.88
N ALA A 122 9.93 12.42 -12.60
CA ALA A 122 9.53 13.63 -11.88
C ALA A 122 10.15 14.91 -12.48
N ASP A 123 11.41 14.84 -12.90
CA ASP A 123 12.10 15.95 -13.59
C ASP A 123 11.40 16.26 -14.93
N GLU A 124 11.09 15.24 -15.74
CA GLU A 124 10.31 15.37 -16.99
C GLU A 124 8.88 15.87 -16.75
N TYR A 125 8.31 15.50 -15.60
CA TYR A 125 6.98 15.91 -15.18
C TYR A 125 6.94 17.29 -14.52
N GLU A 126 8.10 17.95 -14.38
CA GLU A 126 8.28 19.27 -13.78
C GLU A 126 7.86 19.32 -12.30
N VAL A 127 8.21 18.29 -11.53
CA VAL A 127 7.97 18.22 -10.08
C VAL A 127 9.26 17.99 -9.33
N ASP A 128 9.60 18.93 -8.44
CA ASP A 128 10.69 18.74 -7.50
C ASP A 128 10.36 17.62 -6.51
N ILE A 129 11.28 16.67 -6.33
CA ILE A 129 11.13 15.58 -5.36
C ILE A 129 12.22 15.61 -4.28
N ALA A 130 11.84 15.19 -3.08
CA ALA A 130 12.76 14.89 -1.99
C ALA A 130 12.56 13.45 -1.52
N TRP A 131 13.64 12.80 -1.07
CA TRP A 131 13.58 11.43 -0.56
C TRP A 131 13.34 11.36 0.94
N GLU A 132 13.57 12.47 1.64
CA GLU A 132 13.43 12.60 3.08
C GLU A 132 12.79 13.95 3.38
N MET A 133 12.00 13.99 4.44
CA MET A 133 11.43 15.22 4.95
C MET A 133 12.53 16.01 5.69
N PRO A 134 12.63 17.34 5.53
CA PRO A 134 13.57 18.11 6.33
C PRO A 134 13.27 17.98 7.83
N ALA A 135 14.31 17.79 8.64
CA ALA A 135 14.17 17.48 10.07
C ALA A 135 13.36 18.54 10.86
N ASN A 136 13.50 19.82 10.50
CA ASN A 136 12.75 20.93 11.10
C ASN A 136 11.24 20.92 10.76
N ARG A 137 10.79 20.07 9.83
CA ARG A 137 9.38 19.89 9.45
C ARG A 137 8.72 18.68 10.11
N HIS A 138 9.49 17.76 10.69
CA HIS A 138 8.97 16.49 11.22
C HIS A 138 7.86 16.66 12.26
N ALA A 139 8.03 17.58 13.23
CA ALA A 139 7.04 17.76 14.28
C ALA A 139 5.68 18.25 13.73
N ALA A 140 5.70 19.23 12.81
CA ALA A 140 4.50 19.70 12.14
C ALA A 140 3.87 18.61 11.28
N CYS A 141 4.69 17.87 10.54
CA CYS A 141 4.24 16.76 9.70
C CYS A 141 3.48 15.69 10.50
N LEU A 142 4.05 15.24 11.63
CA LEU A 142 3.40 14.25 12.50
C LEU A 142 2.06 14.73 13.05
N LEU A 143 1.95 16.02 13.44
CA LEU A 143 0.71 16.61 13.93
C LEU A 143 -0.36 16.68 12.83
N GLN A 144 0.03 17.08 11.61
CA GLN A 144 -0.87 17.17 10.47
C GLN A 144 -1.39 15.79 10.06
N THR A 145 -0.52 14.77 10.00
CA THR A 145 -0.92 13.37 9.75
C THR A 145 -1.96 12.91 10.78
N GLN A 146 -1.71 13.10 12.08
CA GLN A 146 -2.67 12.74 13.13
C GLN A 146 -4.02 13.45 12.99
N LEU A 147 -4.02 14.74 12.63
CA LEU A 147 -5.27 15.48 12.43
C LEU A 147 -6.03 14.97 11.21
N SER A 148 -5.32 14.76 10.10
CA SER A 148 -5.90 14.30 8.85
C SER A 148 -6.43 12.86 8.92
N ASP A 149 -5.89 12.01 9.79
CA ASP A 149 -6.44 10.68 10.08
C ASP A 149 -7.71 10.76 10.92
N LYS A 150 -7.72 11.62 11.96
CA LYS A 150 -8.85 11.76 12.89
C LYS A 150 -10.02 12.53 12.30
N SER A 151 -9.77 13.44 11.37
CA SER A 151 -10.79 14.31 10.79
C SER A 151 -10.45 14.67 9.34
N PRO A 152 -10.51 13.71 8.40
CA PRO A 152 -10.20 13.94 6.99
C PRO A 152 -10.96 15.12 6.37
N GLN A 153 -12.22 15.29 6.74
CA GLN A 153 -13.10 16.39 6.30
C GLN A 153 -12.65 17.78 6.76
N ALA A 154 -11.82 17.88 7.80
CA ALA A 154 -11.26 19.14 8.26
C ALA A 154 -10.07 19.61 7.39
N VAL A 155 -9.54 18.73 6.54
CA VAL A 155 -8.46 19.01 5.60
C VAL A 155 -9.06 19.54 4.30
N ASN A 156 -9.45 20.81 4.30
CA ASN A 156 -9.99 21.49 3.11
C ASN A 156 -8.96 22.44 2.47
N LYS A 157 -9.34 23.12 1.38
CA LYS A 157 -8.49 24.10 0.67
C LYS A 157 -7.89 25.16 1.59
N ALA A 158 -8.65 25.64 2.58
CA ALA A 158 -8.20 26.65 3.52
C ALA A 158 -7.15 26.08 4.49
N THR A 159 -7.39 24.88 5.02
CA THR A 159 -6.43 24.16 5.89
C THR A 159 -5.11 23.91 5.16
N HIS A 160 -5.15 23.40 3.91
CA HIS A 160 -3.96 23.22 3.07
C HIS A 160 -3.14 24.49 2.92
N LYS A 161 -3.79 25.61 2.55
CA LYS A 161 -3.12 26.90 2.39
C LYS A 161 -2.52 27.41 3.70
N SER A 162 -3.24 27.23 4.81
CA SER A 162 -2.73 27.59 6.15
C SER A 162 -1.47 26.80 6.47
N TRP A 163 -1.49 25.49 6.26
CA TRP A 163 -0.36 24.61 6.56
C TRP A 163 0.88 24.90 5.71
N ALA A 164 0.70 25.08 4.40
CA ALA A 164 1.77 25.52 3.51
C ALA A 164 2.42 26.82 3.99
N ARG A 165 1.61 27.82 4.36
CA ARG A 165 2.09 29.14 4.78
C ARG A 165 2.76 29.14 6.15
N GLU A 166 2.19 28.43 7.12
CA GLU A 166 2.61 28.48 8.53
C GLU A 166 3.73 27.50 8.88
N PHE A 167 3.74 26.34 8.22
CA PHE A 167 4.68 25.25 8.54
C PHE A 167 5.63 24.92 7.39
N GLY A 168 5.44 25.47 6.19
CA GLY A 168 6.24 25.09 5.01
C GLY A 168 6.15 23.60 4.67
N VAL A 169 5.14 22.90 5.20
CA VAL A 169 4.92 21.47 5.00
C VAL A 169 3.44 21.14 5.06
N ILE A 170 3.02 20.20 4.22
CA ILE A 170 1.71 19.56 4.24
C ILE A 170 1.94 18.04 4.26
N CYS A 171 1.47 17.39 5.33
CA CYS A 171 1.50 15.94 5.49
C CYS A 171 0.10 15.39 5.64
N LEU A 172 -0.34 14.58 4.68
CA LEU A 172 -1.65 13.94 4.71
C LEU A 172 -1.55 12.50 5.22
N GLY A 173 -2.48 12.13 6.08
CA GLY A 173 -2.68 10.80 6.63
C GLY A 173 -3.88 10.10 5.98
N GLY A 174 -3.76 8.78 5.85
CA GLY A 174 -4.88 7.88 5.64
C GLY A 174 -5.87 8.32 4.56
N ALA A 175 -7.16 8.36 4.91
CA ALA A 175 -8.24 8.62 3.96
C ALA A 175 -8.15 10.01 3.30
N SER A 176 -7.49 10.99 3.93
CA SER A 176 -7.29 12.33 3.35
C SER A 176 -6.51 12.27 2.03
N THR A 177 -5.65 11.27 1.86
CA THR A 177 -4.92 10.98 0.62
C THR A 177 -5.87 10.62 -0.55
N PHE A 178 -7.12 10.24 -0.29
CA PHE A 178 -8.08 9.86 -1.34
C PHE A 178 -9.20 10.87 -1.54
N PHE A 179 -9.61 11.57 -0.48
CA PHE A 179 -10.79 12.44 -0.52
C PHE A 179 -10.45 13.94 -0.60
N THR A 180 -9.26 14.35 -0.15
CA THR A 180 -8.99 15.78 0.11
C THR A 180 -7.62 16.25 -0.35
N ILE A 181 -6.96 15.55 -1.27
CA ILE A 181 -5.62 15.91 -1.75
C ILE A 181 -5.50 17.36 -2.26
N ASP A 182 -6.62 18.00 -2.65
CA ASP A 182 -6.70 19.43 -2.96
C ASP A 182 -7.66 20.24 -2.07
N GLY A 183 -8.25 19.61 -1.05
CA GLY A 183 -9.53 20.05 -0.49
C GLY A 183 -10.63 20.13 -1.56
N ALA A 184 -10.62 19.22 -2.54
CA ALA A 184 -11.59 19.16 -3.62
C ALA A 184 -13.00 18.90 -3.09
N ASP A 185 -14.00 19.53 -3.71
CA ASP A 185 -15.41 19.34 -3.40
C ASP A 185 -15.93 17.99 -3.96
N GLU A 186 -15.14 17.33 -4.83
CA GLU A 186 -15.42 16.01 -5.41
C GLU A 186 -14.21 15.05 -5.26
N PRO A 187 -14.43 13.77 -4.94
CA PRO A 187 -13.36 12.78 -4.79
C PRO A 187 -12.65 12.50 -6.12
N GLN A 188 -11.35 12.81 -6.22
CA GLN A 188 -10.52 12.31 -7.32
C GLN A 188 -9.97 10.93 -6.95
N PHE A 189 -10.67 9.88 -7.37
CA PHE A 189 -10.33 8.53 -6.97
C PHE A 189 -9.10 7.97 -7.72
N TRP A 190 -8.92 8.32 -8.99
CA TRP A 190 -7.84 7.81 -9.84
C TRP A 190 -6.90 8.93 -10.30
N PRO A 191 -5.56 8.74 -10.22
CA PRO A 191 -4.61 9.67 -10.83
C PRO A 191 -4.69 9.62 -12.37
N PRO A 192 -4.21 10.67 -13.08
CA PRO A 192 -4.03 10.64 -14.52
C PRO A 192 -3.29 9.38 -15.00
N ASP A 193 -3.71 8.83 -16.15
CA ASP A 193 -3.21 7.53 -16.62
C ASP A 193 -1.70 7.55 -16.93
N GLU A 194 -1.16 8.69 -17.39
CA GLU A 194 0.27 8.90 -17.68
C GLU A 194 1.19 8.69 -16.45
N LEU A 195 0.71 9.02 -15.25
CA LEU A 195 1.50 8.97 -14.03
C LEU A 195 1.90 7.54 -13.64
N ARG A 196 1.18 6.53 -14.11
CA ARG A 196 1.50 5.12 -13.82
C ARG A 196 2.87 4.71 -14.34
N THR A 197 3.37 5.40 -15.36
CA THR A 197 4.72 5.16 -15.91
C THR A 197 5.84 5.64 -14.98
N ALA A 198 5.54 6.43 -13.95
CA ALA A 198 6.50 6.83 -12.92
C ALA A 198 6.98 5.65 -12.06
N LEU A 199 6.16 4.60 -11.93
CA LEU A 199 6.37 3.49 -11.00
C LEU A 199 6.92 2.25 -11.70
N THR A 200 8.19 2.30 -12.09
CA THR A 200 8.91 1.13 -12.62
C THR A 200 9.37 0.22 -11.48
N PRO A 201 9.13 -1.11 -11.54
CA PRO A 201 9.58 -2.04 -10.51
C PRO A 201 11.10 -2.02 -10.33
N SER A 202 11.58 -2.26 -9.11
CA SER A 202 13.01 -2.39 -8.84
C SER A 202 13.59 -3.62 -9.56
N GLU A 203 14.90 -3.61 -9.80
CA GLU A 203 15.57 -4.67 -10.57
C GLU A 203 15.40 -6.06 -9.93
N VAL A 204 15.37 -6.13 -8.60
CA VAL A 204 15.16 -7.38 -7.87
C VAL A 204 13.78 -7.95 -8.18
N TYR A 205 12.72 -7.14 -8.13
CA TYR A 205 11.36 -7.59 -8.45
C TYR A 205 11.19 -7.95 -9.92
N ARG A 206 11.84 -7.22 -10.85
CA ARG A 206 11.84 -7.57 -12.28
C ARG A 206 12.44 -8.95 -12.52
N LYS A 207 13.61 -9.22 -11.96
CA LYS A 207 14.28 -10.53 -12.05
C LYS A 207 13.44 -11.64 -11.43
N GLU A 208 12.80 -11.36 -10.31
CA GLU A 208 11.99 -12.37 -9.62
C GLU A 208 10.74 -12.75 -10.43
N VAL A 209 10.09 -11.78 -11.07
CA VAL A 209 8.94 -12.04 -11.96
C VAL A 209 9.38 -12.84 -13.18
N GLU A 210 10.55 -12.54 -13.76
CA GLU A 210 11.09 -13.33 -14.88
C GLU A 210 11.33 -14.80 -14.47
N ARG A 211 11.91 -15.05 -13.29
CA ARG A 211 12.05 -16.41 -12.75
C ARG A 211 10.70 -17.10 -12.54
N MET A 212 9.69 -16.36 -12.07
CA MET A 212 8.33 -16.90 -11.94
C MET A 212 7.73 -17.27 -13.30
N LEU A 213 8.00 -16.50 -14.36
CA LEU A 213 7.56 -16.81 -15.72
C LEU A 213 8.30 -18.02 -16.31
N GLU A 214 9.59 -18.17 -16.05
CA GLU A 214 10.36 -19.37 -16.39
C GLU A 214 9.77 -20.62 -15.70
N GLU A 215 9.36 -20.49 -14.44
CA GLU A 215 8.72 -21.57 -13.69
C GLU A 215 7.31 -21.90 -14.21
N VAL A 216 6.55 -20.88 -14.67
CA VAL A 216 5.28 -21.07 -15.39
C VAL A 216 5.53 -21.88 -16.67
N GLU A 217 6.51 -21.50 -17.48
CA GLU A 217 6.88 -22.21 -18.70
C GLU A 217 7.28 -23.66 -18.40
N ARG A 218 8.11 -23.87 -17.38
CA ARG A 218 8.57 -25.20 -16.95
C ARG A 218 7.42 -26.10 -16.50
N GLN A 219 6.47 -25.57 -15.72
CA GLN A 219 5.34 -26.36 -15.19
C GLN A 219 4.23 -26.59 -16.22
N PHE A 220 3.98 -25.61 -17.10
CA PHE A 220 2.79 -25.61 -17.95
C PHE A 220 3.07 -25.71 -19.45
N GLY A 221 4.33 -25.62 -19.88
CA GLY A 221 4.77 -25.67 -21.28
C GLY A 221 4.46 -24.40 -22.07
N THR A 222 4.14 -23.29 -21.40
CA THR A 222 3.81 -22.00 -22.02
C THR A 222 4.00 -20.87 -21.01
N ARG A 223 4.27 -19.66 -21.50
CA ARG A 223 4.22 -18.41 -20.72
C ARG A 223 2.89 -17.67 -20.87
N ASP A 224 2.02 -18.12 -21.78
CA ASP A 224 0.74 -17.49 -22.05
C ASP A 224 -0.32 -17.96 -21.06
N PHE A 225 -0.86 -17.01 -20.28
CA PHE A 225 -1.94 -17.26 -19.34
C PHE A 225 -2.91 -16.09 -19.26
N VAL A 226 -4.12 -16.37 -18.80
CA VAL A 226 -5.15 -15.38 -18.48
C VAL A 226 -5.09 -15.04 -17.00
N GLY A 227 -5.10 -13.76 -16.65
CA GLY A 227 -5.14 -13.28 -15.27
C GLY A 227 -6.57 -13.25 -14.76
N VAL A 228 -6.82 -13.84 -13.59
CA VAL A 228 -8.13 -13.83 -12.93
C VAL A 228 -7.99 -13.34 -11.50
N HIS A 229 -8.49 -12.14 -11.20
CA HIS A 229 -8.56 -11.60 -9.86
C HIS A 229 -9.80 -12.10 -9.12
N ALA A 230 -9.61 -13.18 -8.36
CA ALA A 230 -10.66 -13.90 -7.66
C ALA A 230 -10.66 -13.55 -6.17
N ARG A 231 -11.50 -12.57 -5.79
CA ARG A 231 -11.75 -12.20 -4.39
C ARG A 231 -12.81 -13.10 -3.76
N VAL A 232 -12.44 -14.36 -3.53
CA VAL A 232 -13.31 -15.43 -3.00
C VAL A 232 -13.15 -15.60 -1.48
N GLU A 233 -12.35 -14.75 -0.83
CA GLU A 233 -12.08 -14.83 0.60
C GLU A 233 -13.31 -14.52 1.46
N ALA A 234 -13.36 -15.11 2.67
CA ALA A 234 -14.47 -14.95 3.61
C ALA A 234 -14.54 -13.54 4.22
N ASP A 235 -13.40 -12.87 4.40
CA ASP A 235 -13.36 -11.47 4.85
C ASP A 235 -13.97 -10.54 3.79
N TRP A 236 -13.70 -10.80 2.51
CA TRP A 236 -14.33 -10.07 1.41
C TRP A 236 -15.83 -10.32 1.32
N GLU A 237 -16.29 -11.56 1.53
CA GLU A 237 -17.72 -11.88 1.60
C GLU A 237 -18.43 -11.06 2.68
N GLN A 238 -17.86 -11.04 3.89
CA GLN A 238 -18.39 -10.27 5.02
C GLN A 238 -18.39 -8.76 4.74
N GLN A 239 -17.32 -8.22 4.15
CA GLN A 239 -17.26 -6.81 3.76
C GLN A 239 -18.34 -6.47 2.73
N CYS A 240 -18.52 -7.31 1.71
CA CYS A 240 -19.56 -7.12 0.70
C CYS A 240 -20.98 -7.18 1.28
N GLN A 241 -21.26 -8.10 2.20
CA GLN A 241 -22.55 -8.15 2.92
C GLN A 241 -22.77 -6.91 3.80
N GLY A 242 -21.71 -6.43 4.47
CA GLY A 242 -21.75 -5.21 5.26
C GLY A 242 -21.98 -3.94 4.43
N ALA A 243 -21.41 -3.87 3.23
CA ALA A 243 -21.53 -2.73 2.32
C ALA A 243 -22.95 -2.55 1.75
N GLN A 244 -23.69 -3.64 1.51
CA GLN A 244 -25.10 -3.59 1.09
C GLN A 244 -25.99 -2.84 2.10
N ASN A 245 -25.61 -2.83 3.38
CA ASN A 245 -26.36 -2.23 4.46
C ASN A 245 -25.93 -0.78 4.78
N ARG A 246 -24.89 -0.24 4.11
CA ARG A 246 -24.41 1.12 4.33
C ARG A 246 -25.04 2.11 3.35
N SER A 247 -25.19 3.36 3.77
CA SER A 247 -25.70 4.48 2.99
C SER A 247 -24.72 5.67 3.01
N ASP A 248 -23.42 5.38 3.07
CA ASP A 248 -22.35 6.37 3.17
C ASP A 248 -21.64 6.60 1.81
N PRO A 249 -20.79 7.63 1.66
CA PRO A 249 -20.13 7.93 0.39
C PRO A 249 -19.27 6.78 -0.17
N SER A 250 -18.82 5.82 0.65
CA SER A 250 -18.12 4.63 0.17
C SER A 250 -19.04 3.68 -0.60
N THR A 251 -20.37 3.69 -0.35
CA THR A 251 -21.32 2.97 -1.20
C THR A 251 -21.44 3.53 -2.63
N LEU A 252 -20.99 4.76 -2.88
CA LEU A 252 -20.80 5.27 -4.25
C LEU A 252 -19.53 4.69 -4.90
N LEU A 253 -18.47 4.44 -4.11
CA LEU A 253 -17.23 3.82 -4.59
C LEU A 253 -17.41 2.35 -4.98
N PHE A 254 -18.28 1.64 -4.25
CA PHE A 254 -18.58 0.22 -4.47
C PHE A 254 -19.89 -0.01 -5.22
N GLY A 255 -20.37 0.99 -5.98
CA GLY A 255 -21.66 1.03 -6.67
C GLY A 255 -22.53 -0.22 -6.45
N ASN A 256 -23.46 -0.16 -5.50
CA ASN A 256 -24.31 -1.28 -5.05
C ASN A 256 -25.18 -1.96 -6.15
N LYS A 257 -24.99 -1.58 -7.42
CA LYS A 257 -25.69 -2.15 -8.58
C LYS A 257 -25.15 -3.51 -9.01
N HIS A 258 -23.92 -3.86 -8.67
CA HIS A 258 -23.27 -5.11 -9.14
C HIS A 258 -22.89 -6.03 -7.98
N GLN A 259 -23.06 -7.33 -8.18
CA GLN A 259 -22.70 -8.36 -7.20
C GLN A 259 -21.27 -8.17 -6.68
N CYS A 260 -21.11 -7.86 -5.40
CA CYS A 260 -19.81 -7.53 -4.80
C CYS A 260 -18.90 -8.73 -4.56
N TRP A 261 -19.47 -9.86 -4.16
CA TRP A 261 -18.74 -11.10 -3.89
C TRP A 261 -19.26 -12.22 -4.79
N MET A 262 -18.34 -13.05 -5.30
CA MET A 262 -18.67 -14.18 -6.17
C MET A 262 -17.93 -15.42 -5.69
N ASP A 263 -18.61 -16.56 -5.66
CA ASP A 263 -17.96 -17.84 -5.44
C ASP A 263 -17.21 -18.33 -6.68
N GLU A 264 -16.32 -19.31 -6.48
CA GLU A 264 -15.49 -19.86 -7.55
C GLU A 264 -16.29 -20.52 -8.70
N GLY A 265 -17.49 -21.04 -8.42
CA GLY A 265 -18.38 -21.62 -9.42
C GLY A 265 -18.98 -20.54 -10.32
N SER A 266 -19.45 -19.44 -9.74
CA SER A 266 -19.93 -18.28 -10.51
C SER A 266 -18.81 -17.68 -11.38
N ILE A 267 -17.58 -17.59 -10.85
CA ILE A 267 -16.42 -17.13 -11.63
C ILE A 267 -16.18 -18.05 -12.83
N ALA A 268 -16.19 -19.37 -12.63
CA ALA A 268 -15.99 -20.34 -13.71
C ALA A 268 -17.09 -20.25 -14.79
N GLU A 269 -18.33 -20.01 -14.39
CA GLU A 269 -19.46 -19.83 -15.32
C GLU A 269 -19.31 -18.55 -16.14
N VAL A 270 -18.98 -17.43 -15.50
CA VAL A 270 -18.78 -16.15 -16.19
C VAL A 270 -17.63 -16.24 -17.18
N LEU A 271 -16.49 -16.82 -16.78
CA LEU A 271 -15.33 -16.99 -17.66
C LEU A 271 -15.70 -17.78 -18.92
N GLU A 272 -16.36 -18.93 -18.78
CA GLU A 272 -16.72 -19.76 -19.93
C GLU A 272 -17.84 -19.14 -20.77
N ARG A 273 -18.98 -18.80 -20.15
CA ARG A 273 -20.21 -18.51 -20.88
C ARG A 273 -20.26 -17.07 -21.38
N LYS A 274 -19.89 -16.12 -20.53
CA LYS A 274 -19.96 -14.69 -20.83
C LYS A 274 -18.69 -14.24 -21.54
N LEU A 275 -17.53 -14.53 -20.95
CA LEU A 275 -16.23 -14.05 -21.43
C LEU A 275 -15.57 -14.97 -22.46
N ARG A 276 -16.20 -16.12 -22.76
CA ARG A 276 -15.76 -17.07 -23.80
C ARG A 276 -14.34 -17.60 -23.62
N VAL A 277 -13.84 -17.65 -22.38
CA VAL A 277 -12.57 -18.28 -22.04
C VAL A 277 -12.69 -19.78 -22.23
N LYS A 278 -11.84 -20.36 -23.09
CA LYS A 278 -11.89 -21.79 -23.44
C LYS A 278 -11.55 -22.66 -22.21
N PRO A 279 -12.35 -23.71 -21.90
CA PRO A 279 -11.95 -24.71 -20.91
C PRO A 279 -10.56 -25.28 -21.18
N GLY A 280 -9.78 -25.54 -20.13
CA GLY A 280 -8.39 -25.97 -20.23
C GLY A 280 -7.36 -24.84 -20.45
N SER A 281 -7.80 -23.58 -20.63
CA SER A 281 -6.89 -22.43 -20.62
C SER A 281 -6.11 -22.34 -19.30
N LEU A 282 -4.88 -21.82 -19.36
CA LEU A 282 -4.05 -21.57 -18.18
C LEU A 282 -4.48 -20.26 -17.52
N LEU A 283 -4.89 -20.33 -16.26
CA LEU A 283 -5.32 -19.20 -15.44
C LEU A 283 -4.31 -18.92 -14.34
N PHE A 284 -3.82 -17.69 -14.32
CA PHE A 284 -3.18 -17.12 -13.14
C PHE A 284 -4.24 -16.57 -12.20
N VAL A 285 -4.56 -17.31 -11.14
CA VAL A 285 -5.56 -16.92 -10.15
C VAL A 285 -4.91 -16.05 -9.08
N GLN A 286 -5.23 -14.76 -9.10
CA GLN A 286 -4.76 -13.76 -8.15
C GLN A 286 -5.71 -13.80 -6.95
N THR A 287 -5.36 -14.59 -5.94
CA THR A 287 -6.14 -14.80 -4.70
C THR A 287 -5.18 -15.17 -3.57
N THR A 288 -5.65 -15.05 -2.33
CA THR A 288 -4.98 -15.63 -1.16
C THR A 288 -5.40 -17.07 -0.87
N VAL A 289 -6.45 -17.57 -1.53
CA VAL A 289 -6.96 -18.93 -1.37
C VAL A 289 -6.16 -19.93 -2.21
N PRO A 290 -5.62 -21.02 -1.63
CA PRO A 290 -4.92 -22.05 -2.40
C PRO A 290 -5.79 -22.70 -3.48
N THR A 291 -5.24 -22.98 -4.67
CA THR A 291 -5.98 -23.59 -5.81
C THR A 291 -6.68 -24.91 -5.48
N LYS A 292 -6.12 -25.72 -4.58
CA LYS A 292 -6.75 -26.95 -4.09
C LYS A 292 -8.09 -26.73 -3.38
N LYS A 293 -8.34 -25.50 -2.90
CA LYS A 293 -9.62 -25.07 -2.30
C LYS A 293 -10.53 -24.38 -3.31
N MET A 294 -10.16 -24.39 -4.59
CA MET A 294 -10.97 -23.88 -5.72
C MET A 294 -11.23 -24.98 -6.77
N PRO A 295 -11.83 -26.13 -6.38
CA PRO A 295 -12.03 -27.25 -7.30
C PRO A 295 -13.03 -26.95 -8.43
N ARG A 296 -14.05 -26.11 -8.24
CA ARG A 296 -15.04 -25.84 -9.31
C ARG A 296 -14.41 -25.02 -10.43
N LEU A 297 -13.57 -24.06 -10.09
CA LEU A 297 -12.82 -23.27 -11.08
C LEU A 297 -11.70 -24.11 -11.72
N CYS A 298 -10.89 -24.77 -10.88
CA CYS A 298 -9.65 -25.40 -11.33
C CYS A 298 -9.79 -26.84 -11.83
N SER A 299 -10.98 -27.42 -11.78
CA SER A 299 -11.30 -28.63 -12.55
C SER A 299 -11.59 -28.32 -14.02
N LYS A 300 -12.06 -27.10 -14.32
CA LYS A 300 -12.43 -26.66 -15.67
C LYS A 300 -11.28 -25.98 -16.41
N PHE A 301 -10.43 -25.28 -15.68
CA PHE A 301 -9.27 -24.56 -16.19
C PHE A 301 -8.00 -25.02 -15.50
N ARG A 302 -6.84 -24.84 -16.16
CA ARG A 302 -5.55 -25.12 -15.54
C ARG A 302 -5.18 -23.93 -14.66
N CYS A 303 -5.27 -24.04 -13.35
CA CYS A 303 -4.98 -22.93 -12.45
C CYS A 303 -3.56 -22.96 -11.90
N PHE A 304 -2.99 -21.78 -11.68
CA PHE A 304 -1.84 -21.58 -10.82
C PHE A 304 -1.97 -20.26 -10.04
N THR A 305 -1.21 -20.13 -8.95
CA THR A 305 -1.12 -18.91 -8.12
C THR A 305 0.33 -18.49 -7.97
N ARG A 306 0.59 -17.31 -7.40
CA ARG A 306 1.96 -16.82 -7.14
C ARG A 306 2.77 -17.88 -6.39
N ASP A 307 2.20 -18.44 -5.33
CA ASP A 307 2.89 -19.40 -4.46
C ASP A 307 3.26 -20.72 -5.17
N SER A 308 2.54 -21.07 -6.25
CA SER A 308 2.85 -22.27 -7.02
C SER A 308 4.08 -22.13 -7.94
N VAL A 309 4.45 -20.88 -8.28
CA VAL A 309 5.56 -20.57 -9.20
C VAL A 309 6.66 -19.73 -8.54
N TRP A 310 6.47 -19.35 -7.27
CA TRP A 310 7.45 -18.61 -6.47
C TRP A 310 7.94 -19.44 -5.27
N LYS A 311 8.59 -20.57 -5.58
CA LYS A 311 9.07 -21.54 -4.59
C LYS A 311 10.48 -21.20 -4.08
N ASP A 312 11.41 -20.92 -4.99
CA ASP A 312 12.81 -20.60 -4.67
C ASP A 312 12.99 -19.10 -4.49
N ARG A 313 12.32 -18.56 -3.47
CA ARG A 313 12.22 -17.11 -3.25
C ARG A 313 13.61 -16.53 -2.99
N SER A 314 14.01 -15.55 -3.80
CA SER A 314 15.29 -14.85 -3.64
C SER A 314 15.44 -14.29 -2.23
N ASP A 315 16.63 -14.46 -1.64
CA ASP A 315 17.01 -13.80 -0.38
C ASP A 315 17.25 -12.29 -0.56
N GLU A 316 17.30 -11.81 -1.81
CA GLU A 316 17.36 -10.38 -2.14
C GLU A 316 16.06 -9.63 -1.83
N ILE A 317 14.94 -10.35 -1.66
CA ILE A 317 13.65 -9.76 -1.25
C ILE A 317 13.51 -9.91 0.27
N PRO A 318 13.86 -8.87 1.07
CA PRO A 318 13.59 -8.90 2.51
C PRO A 318 12.09 -9.02 2.77
N HIS A 319 11.74 -9.61 3.91
CA HIS A 319 10.33 -9.76 4.34
C HIS A 319 9.41 -10.43 3.30
N LYS A 320 9.95 -11.41 2.55
CA LYS A 320 9.28 -12.17 1.47
C LYS A 320 7.99 -12.92 1.84
N GLN A 321 7.55 -12.86 3.08
CA GLN A 321 6.27 -13.43 3.57
C GLN A 321 5.19 -12.37 3.80
N THR A 322 5.55 -11.09 3.80
CA THR A 322 4.60 -10.01 4.13
C THR A 322 3.58 -9.81 3.02
N SER A 323 2.33 -9.53 3.40
CA SER A 323 1.23 -9.41 2.44
C SER A 323 1.50 -8.35 1.36
N MET A 324 2.26 -7.28 1.65
CA MET A 324 2.63 -6.27 0.65
C MET A 324 3.58 -6.82 -0.41
N VAL A 325 4.65 -7.53 -0.02
CA VAL A 325 5.57 -8.18 -0.96
C VAL A 325 4.83 -9.22 -1.79
N LEU A 326 4.01 -10.03 -1.12
CA LEU A 326 3.17 -11.05 -1.73
C LEU A 326 2.21 -10.45 -2.76
N SER A 327 1.48 -9.38 -2.42
CA SER A 327 0.55 -8.73 -3.34
C SER A 327 1.26 -7.98 -4.47
N TYR A 328 2.44 -7.41 -4.22
CA TYR A 328 3.21 -6.75 -5.27
C TYR A 328 3.69 -7.73 -6.32
N LEU A 329 4.28 -8.87 -5.91
CA LEU A 329 4.67 -9.93 -6.85
C LEU A 329 3.47 -10.50 -7.60
N THR A 330 2.31 -10.65 -6.95
CA THR A 330 1.07 -11.05 -7.62
C THR A 330 0.66 -10.03 -8.68
N ALA A 331 0.73 -8.73 -8.40
CA ALA A 331 0.42 -7.68 -9.37
C ALA A 331 1.39 -7.70 -10.55
N LEU A 332 2.69 -7.78 -10.29
CA LEU A 332 3.71 -7.79 -11.35
C LEU A 332 3.57 -9.02 -12.25
N LEU A 333 3.37 -10.21 -11.69
CA LEU A 333 3.12 -11.41 -12.50
C LEU A 333 1.82 -11.27 -13.31
N ALA A 334 0.78 -10.62 -12.76
CA ALA A 334 -0.48 -10.41 -13.46
C ALA A 334 -0.31 -9.53 -14.71
N GLU A 335 0.59 -8.55 -14.68
CA GLU A 335 0.87 -7.66 -15.83
C GLU A 335 1.35 -8.43 -17.09
N HIS A 336 1.87 -9.64 -16.93
CA HIS A 336 2.28 -10.50 -18.03
C HIS A 336 1.14 -11.32 -18.65
N ALA A 337 -0.05 -11.37 -18.04
CA ALA A 337 -1.17 -12.11 -18.61
C ALA A 337 -1.60 -11.55 -19.98
N THR A 338 -2.22 -12.41 -20.79
CA THR A 338 -2.74 -12.06 -22.12
C THR A 338 -4.08 -11.32 -22.06
N ALA A 339 -4.86 -11.56 -21.00
CA ALA A 339 -6.10 -10.87 -20.68
C ALA A 339 -6.28 -10.84 -19.15
N LEU A 340 -7.06 -9.88 -18.65
CA LEU A 340 -7.37 -9.74 -17.24
C LEU A 340 -8.88 -9.79 -16.98
N TYR A 341 -9.29 -10.59 -15.99
CA TYR A 341 -10.66 -10.64 -15.52
C TYR A 341 -10.70 -10.45 -14.02
N GLY A 342 -11.57 -9.58 -13.51
CA GLY A 342 -11.61 -9.36 -12.07
C GLY A 342 -12.84 -8.65 -11.54
N ASN A 343 -12.86 -8.50 -10.23
CA ASN A 343 -13.95 -7.88 -9.51
C ASN A 343 -13.86 -6.34 -9.61
N ILE A 344 -14.92 -5.70 -10.13
CA ILE A 344 -15.01 -4.24 -10.26
C ILE A 344 -14.79 -3.47 -8.95
N HIS A 345 -15.15 -4.06 -7.82
CA HIS A 345 -15.11 -3.40 -6.51
C HIS A 345 -13.73 -3.42 -5.87
N SER A 346 -12.75 -4.08 -6.49
CA SER A 346 -11.40 -4.14 -5.97
C SER A 346 -10.51 -3.08 -6.62
N SER A 347 -9.95 -2.18 -5.79
CA SER A 347 -8.93 -1.22 -6.26
C SER A 347 -7.71 -1.91 -6.88
N PHE A 348 -7.34 -3.09 -6.39
CA PHE A 348 -6.27 -3.91 -6.97
C PHE A 348 -6.56 -4.29 -8.42
N TYR A 349 -7.77 -4.77 -8.72
CA TYR A 349 -8.18 -5.05 -10.10
C TYR A 349 -8.31 -3.76 -10.91
N GLY A 350 -8.91 -2.71 -10.37
CA GLY A 350 -9.07 -1.43 -11.08
C GLY A 350 -7.73 -0.87 -11.57
N GLU A 351 -6.70 -0.93 -10.73
CA GLU A 351 -5.35 -0.47 -11.10
C GLU A 351 -4.70 -1.38 -12.16
N LEU A 352 -4.81 -2.70 -12.04
CA LEU A 352 -4.31 -3.62 -13.07
C LEU A 352 -5.06 -3.45 -14.39
N ALA A 353 -6.38 -3.26 -14.36
CA ALA A 353 -7.20 -3.05 -15.56
C ALA A 353 -6.75 -1.80 -16.33
N LYS A 354 -6.42 -0.71 -15.62
CA LYS A 354 -5.84 0.50 -16.23
C LYS A 354 -4.52 0.21 -16.95
N LYS A 355 -3.63 -0.60 -16.36
CA LYS A 355 -2.38 -1.02 -17.02
C LYS A 355 -2.63 -1.90 -18.24
N PHE A 356 -3.61 -2.80 -18.19
CA PHE A 356 -4.00 -3.64 -19.33
C PHE A 356 -4.53 -2.81 -20.48
N VAL A 357 -5.42 -1.85 -20.21
CA VAL A 357 -5.95 -0.91 -21.22
C VAL A 357 -4.81 -0.12 -21.88
N ALA A 358 -3.87 0.43 -21.09
CA ALA A 358 -2.73 1.16 -21.61
C ALA A 358 -1.80 0.28 -22.48
N ALA A 359 -1.70 -1.02 -22.17
CA ALA A 359 -0.94 -1.98 -22.95
C ALA A 359 -1.71 -2.59 -24.14
N GLY A 360 -2.94 -2.14 -24.41
CA GLY A 360 -3.80 -2.69 -25.46
C GLY A 360 -4.26 -4.13 -25.21
N LYS A 361 -4.25 -4.59 -23.95
CA LYS A 361 -4.65 -5.95 -23.56
C LYS A 361 -6.12 -5.98 -23.13
N PRO A 362 -6.86 -7.07 -23.43
CA PRO A 362 -8.25 -7.22 -23.00
C PRO A 362 -8.39 -7.22 -21.47
N THR A 363 -9.39 -6.49 -20.97
CA THR A 363 -9.79 -6.52 -19.55
C THR A 363 -11.31 -6.52 -19.44
N HIS A 364 -11.88 -7.36 -18.56
CA HIS A 364 -13.34 -7.39 -18.33
C HIS A 364 -13.70 -7.72 -16.87
N HIS A 365 -14.86 -7.24 -16.43
CA HIS A 365 -15.36 -7.54 -15.10
C HIS A 365 -15.93 -8.95 -15.00
N LEU A 366 -15.65 -9.63 -13.88
CA LEU A 366 -16.24 -10.93 -13.53
C LEU A 366 -17.69 -10.79 -13.04
N ASN A 367 -18.11 -9.60 -12.63
CA ASN A 367 -19.45 -9.37 -12.11
C ASN A 367 -20.52 -9.74 -13.18
N PRO A 368 -21.43 -10.70 -12.92
CA PRO A 368 -22.36 -11.22 -13.93
C PRO A 368 -23.27 -10.12 -14.50
N ASP A 369 -23.66 -9.18 -13.63
CA ASP A 369 -24.64 -8.13 -13.93
C ASP A 369 -24.03 -6.87 -14.56
N CYS A 370 -22.71 -6.84 -14.80
CA CYS A 370 -22.08 -5.73 -15.51
C CYS A 370 -22.18 -5.97 -17.04
N PRO A 371 -22.89 -5.14 -17.82
CA PRO A 371 -22.96 -5.29 -19.28
C PRO A 371 -21.56 -5.22 -19.92
N GLN A 372 -21.35 -5.99 -21.00
CA GLN A 372 -20.04 -6.20 -21.63
C GLN A 372 -19.44 -4.97 -22.34
N ALA A 373 -20.10 -3.81 -22.32
CA ALA A 373 -19.68 -2.62 -23.03
C ALA A 373 -19.85 -1.36 -22.18
N GLY A 374 -18.76 -0.66 -21.89
CA GLY A 374 -18.68 0.79 -21.61
C GLY A 374 -19.41 1.38 -20.41
N GLU A 375 -20.30 0.66 -19.72
CA GLU A 375 -21.22 1.23 -18.72
C GLU A 375 -20.86 0.93 -17.27
N CYS A 376 -19.78 0.19 -17.02
CA CYS A 376 -19.31 -0.16 -15.67
C CYS A 376 -18.01 0.54 -15.26
N SER A 377 -17.61 1.61 -15.96
CA SER A 377 -16.39 2.38 -15.67
C SER A 377 -16.64 3.52 -14.70
#